data_AF-A0A809YIN6-F1
#
_entry.id   AF-A0A809YIN6-F1
#
_cell.length_a   1.000
_cell.length_b   1.000
_cell.length_c   1.000
_cell.angle_alpha   90.00
_cell.angle_beta   90.00
_cell.angle_gamma   90.00
#
_symmetry.space_group_name_H-M   'P 1'
#
loop_
_entity.id
_entity.type
_entity.pdbx_description
1 polymer ?
#
loop_
_entity_poly.entity_id
_entity_poly.type
_entity_poly.pdbx_seq_one_letter_code
_entity_poly.pdbx_strand_id
1 'polypeptide(L)'
;MKSRTLGALLIGGLLAATAVLASPVAASLGRYSEADSIRFGWSRTTGVNDYLDETGWAVRGHDTPDNFVERLLSIPVGAVARGAGAGFEARVSQGTGLPLPESWSIATAKNSPFITSVYAETPRDLAAVLGFYRAELGKRGWIETVVEPDRAVITFTTPRGPVLLRLSRQNDRTIAELSLRKPGIANAGLLPRPRQAKLMLGNESDEGAVITVADQTIKLAAHAGENLTNSDGAAAEIPDSQKIGLPPGKYKVTLKVDGGAAASREFEVAANETWGLLAGTDGVLLPMRLY
;
A
#
# COMPACT_ATOMS: atom_id res chain seq x y z
N MET A 1 46.84 22.15 39.45
CA MET A 1 48.17 22.39 38.85
C MET A 1 48.03 22.14 37.35
N LYS A 2 48.06 23.22 36.54
CA LYS A 2 49.10 23.54 35.53
C LYS A 2 49.31 22.43 34.48
N SER A 3 49.37 22.62 33.16
CA SER A 3 49.06 23.68 32.20
C SER A 3 49.63 23.21 30.85
N ARG A 4 48.89 23.40 29.73
CA ARG A 4 49.35 23.82 28.37
C ARG A 4 50.41 22.92 27.65
N THR A 5 50.42 22.66 26.34
CA THR A 5 50.27 23.52 25.13
C THR A 5 50.27 22.54 23.93
N LEU A 6 49.26 22.51 23.04
CA LEU A 6 49.11 23.25 21.77
C LEU A 6 50.22 23.02 20.72
N GLY A 7 49.82 22.44 19.58
CA GLY A 7 50.59 22.36 18.34
C GLY A 7 49.65 22.03 17.18
N ALA A 8 49.11 23.07 16.54
CA ALA A 8 48.17 23.02 15.43
C ALA A 8 48.87 22.73 14.09
N LEU A 9 48.17 22.04 13.18
CA LEU A 9 48.23 22.38 11.76
C LEU A 9 46.87 22.07 11.08
N LEU A 10 46.10 23.14 10.90
CA LEU A 10 45.01 23.32 9.95
C LEU A 10 45.59 23.44 8.54
N ILE A 11 45.06 22.70 7.56
CA ILE A 11 44.62 23.09 6.18
C ILE A 11 43.87 21.85 5.65
N GLY A 12 42.65 21.83 5.08
CA GLY A 12 41.67 22.84 4.68
C GLY A 12 40.79 22.24 3.55
N GLY A 13 39.47 22.48 3.62
CA GLY A 13 38.48 22.31 2.53
C GLY A 13 37.85 20.90 2.37
N LEU A 14 36.55 20.71 2.18
CA LEU A 14 35.42 21.62 1.96
C LEU A 14 34.08 20.88 2.18
N LEU A 15 33.26 21.43 3.08
CA LEU A 15 31.78 21.52 3.18
C LEU A 15 30.86 20.60 2.34
N ALA A 16 29.92 19.93 3.03
CA ALA A 16 28.46 20.14 2.92
C ALA A 16 27.73 19.24 3.95
N ALA A 17 27.34 19.78 5.10
CA ALA A 17 25.99 20.28 5.41
C ALA A 17 25.07 19.20 6.04
N THR A 18 25.16 19.09 7.36
CA THR A 18 24.14 18.52 8.25
C THR A 18 22.93 19.45 8.30
N ALA A 19 21.79 19.02 7.78
CA ALA A 19 20.52 19.72 7.99
C ALA A 19 19.75 19.05 9.15
N VAL A 20 19.91 19.63 10.34
CA VAL A 20 18.93 19.56 11.42
C VAL A 20 17.77 20.45 10.98
N LEU A 21 16.55 19.90 10.89
CA LEU A 21 15.34 20.72 10.79
C LEU A 21 14.47 20.48 12.01
N ALA A 22 14.39 21.53 12.80
CA ALA A 22 13.50 21.71 13.93
C ALA A 22 12.04 21.80 13.45
N SER A 23 11.14 21.24 14.26
CA SER A 23 9.71 21.52 14.21
C SER A 23 9.42 23.01 14.47
N PRO A 24 8.37 23.57 13.86
CA PRO A 24 7.62 24.63 14.49
C PRO A 24 6.18 24.17 14.77
N VAL A 25 5.78 24.31 16.03
CA VAL A 25 4.38 24.30 16.44
C VAL A 25 3.82 25.71 16.20
N ALA A 26 2.78 25.83 15.38
CA ALA A 26 1.82 26.94 15.41
C ALA A 26 0.44 26.45 14.94
N ALA A 27 -0.57 26.64 15.80
CA ALA A 27 -1.94 26.20 15.61
C ALA A 27 -2.74 27.10 14.64
N SER A 28 -3.60 26.43 13.86
CA SER A 28 -4.78 26.84 13.08
C SER A 28 -5.04 28.31 12.76
N LEU A 29 -5.32 28.59 11.47
CA LEU A 29 -6.60 29.13 10.96
C LEU A 29 -6.51 29.30 9.42
N GLY A 30 -7.44 28.67 8.69
CA GLY A 30 -7.83 29.10 7.34
C GLY A 30 -7.13 28.43 6.15
N ARG A 31 -7.83 27.44 5.56
CA ARG A 31 -7.70 26.92 4.19
C ARG A 31 -6.29 26.44 3.80
N TYR A 32 -5.98 25.19 4.15
CA TYR A 32 -4.93 24.43 3.46
C TYR A 32 -5.33 24.31 1.98
N SER A 33 -4.50 24.85 1.09
CA SER A 33 -4.51 24.50 -0.32
C SER A 33 -3.73 23.18 -0.44
N GLU A 34 -4.43 22.05 -0.64
CA GLU A 34 -3.82 20.73 -0.83
C GLU A 34 -3.25 20.60 -2.24
N ALA A 35 -2.09 21.20 -2.45
CA ALA A 35 -1.24 20.86 -3.57
C ALA A 35 -0.67 19.44 -3.38
N ASP A 36 -0.91 18.50 -4.31
CA ASP A 36 -0.28 17.15 -4.41
C ASP A 36 0.35 16.65 -3.09
N SER A 37 -0.34 15.81 -2.33
CA SER A 37 0.19 15.25 -1.08
C SER A 37 0.52 13.77 -1.24
N ILE A 38 1.49 13.25 -0.49
CA ILE A 38 1.74 11.81 -0.39
C ILE A 38 2.03 11.43 1.07
N ARG A 39 1.31 10.43 1.56
CA ARG A 39 1.57 9.75 2.83
C ARG A 39 1.93 8.31 2.53
N PHE A 40 2.89 7.76 3.26
CA PHE A 40 3.31 6.39 3.05
C PHE A 40 3.81 5.76 4.35
N GLY A 41 3.62 4.46 4.44
CA GLY A 41 4.15 3.61 5.51
C GLY A 41 5.01 2.51 4.91
N TRP A 42 6.02 2.09 5.67
CA TRP A 42 6.85 0.94 5.31
C TRP A 42 7.21 0.15 6.55
N SER A 43 7.03 -1.17 6.49
CA SER A 43 7.51 -2.09 7.49
C SER A 43 8.37 -3.18 6.86
N ARG A 44 9.39 -3.61 7.59
CA ARG A 44 10.27 -4.70 7.21
C ARG A 44 10.52 -5.56 8.44
N THR A 45 10.06 -6.80 8.38
CA THR A 45 10.29 -7.82 9.39
C THR A 45 11.29 -8.82 8.86
N THR A 46 12.36 -9.06 9.62
CA THR A 46 13.36 -10.09 9.32
C THR A 46 13.34 -11.15 10.41
N GLY A 47 13.39 -12.42 10.03
CA GLY A 47 13.43 -13.54 10.96
C GLY A 47 14.53 -14.54 10.64
N VAL A 48 14.55 -15.63 11.40
CA VAL A 48 15.46 -16.76 11.16
C VAL A 48 15.11 -17.43 9.81
N ASN A 49 16.08 -18.05 9.14
CA ASN A 49 15.93 -18.77 7.85
C ASN A 49 15.51 -17.88 6.67
N ASP A 50 16.15 -16.73 6.50
CA ASP A 50 15.87 -15.78 5.40
C ASP A 50 14.41 -15.33 5.31
N TYR A 51 13.68 -15.38 6.43
CA TYR A 51 12.34 -14.82 6.52
C TYR A 51 12.46 -13.32 6.32
N LEU A 52 11.96 -12.86 5.18
CA LEU A 52 11.81 -11.45 4.86
C LEU A 52 10.34 -11.19 4.57
N ASP A 53 9.78 -10.27 5.34
CA ASP A 53 8.46 -9.72 5.08
C ASP A 53 8.54 -8.20 4.99
N GLU A 54 8.29 -7.67 3.80
CA GLU A 54 8.21 -6.24 3.54
C GLU A 54 6.79 -5.85 3.17
N THR A 55 6.32 -4.77 3.77
CA THR A 55 5.03 -4.18 3.49
C THR A 55 5.20 -2.69 3.28
N GLY A 56 4.53 -2.17 2.26
CA GLY A 56 4.48 -0.75 1.99
C GLY A 56 3.09 -0.32 1.59
N TRP A 57 2.73 0.90 1.95
CA TRP A 57 1.53 1.55 1.44
C TRP A 57 1.82 3.02 1.18
N ALA A 58 1.09 3.59 0.24
CA ALA A 58 1.10 5.01 -0.02
C ALA A 58 -0.27 5.49 -0.49
N VAL A 59 -0.68 6.66 -0.02
CA VAL A 59 -1.86 7.37 -0.48
C VAL A 59 -1.44 8.73 -0.99
N ARG A 60 -1.92 9.09 -2.17
CA ARG A 60 -1.63 10.35 -2.85
C ARG A 60 -2.90 11.17 -2.99
N GLY A 61 -2.88 12.38 -2.45
CA GLY A 61 -3.91 13.39 -2.68
C GLY A 61 -3.64 14.09 -4.00
N HIS A 62 -4.65 14.13 -4.87
CA HIS A 62 -4.61 14.84 -6.14
C HIS A 62 -5.71 15.89 -6.17
N ASP A 63 -5.51 16.97 -5.44
CA ASP A 63 -6.39 18.12 -5.53
C ASP A 63 -5.92 19.05 -6.66
N THR A 64 -6.87 19.52 -7.46
CA THR A 64 -6.60 20.49 -8.52
C THR A 64 -6.73 21.89 -7.90
N PRO A 65 -5.69 22.73 -7.93
CA PRO A 65 -5.76 24.06 -7.34
C PRO A 65 -6.85 24.91 -8.00
N ASP A 66 -7.69 25.57 -7.19
CA ASP A 66 -8.87 26.31 -7.67
C ASP A 66 -8.52 27.63 -8.38
N ASN A 67 -7.29 28.14 -8.21
CA ASN A 67 -6.84 29.38 -8.82
C ASN A 67 -5.33 29.43 -9.13
N PHE A 68 -4.91 30.42 -9.92
CA PHE A 68 -3.53 30.58 -10.40
C PHE A 68 -2.51 30.81 -9.28
N VAL A 69 -2.89 31.47 -8.19
CA VAL A 69 -1.98 31.75 -7.06
C VAL A 69 -1.72 30.46 -6.27
N GLU A 70 -2.76 29.71 -5.96
CA GLU A 70 -2.62 28.37 -5.37
C GLU A 70 -1.85 27.42 -6.28
N ARG A 71 -2.05 27.53 -7.60
CA ARG A 71 -1.31 26.75 -8.59
C ARG A 71 0.18 27.09 -8.67
N LEU A 72 0.59 28.31 -8.36
CA LEU A 72 2.00 28.70 -8.28
C LEU A 72 2.64 28.22 -6.98
N LEU A 73 1.90 28.32 -5.87
CA LEU A 73 2.34 27.85 -4.55
C LEU A 73 2.37 26.31 -4.48
N SER A 74 1.59 25.62 -5.31
CA SER A 74 1.54 24.15 -5.39
C SER A 74 2.72 23.51 -6.12
N ILE A 75 3.47 24.26 -6.94
CA ILE A 75 4.58 23.73 -7.73
C ILE A 75 5.67 23.09 -6.85
N PRO A 76 6.24 23.78 -5.84
CA PRO A 76 7.27 23.17 -4.99
C PRO A 76 6.73 21.98 -4.19
N VAL A 77 5.50 22.07 -3.67
CA VAL A 77 4.85 20.99 -2.92
C VAL A 77 4.64 19.75 -3.80
N GLY A 78 4.13 19.94 -5.01
CA GLY A 78 3.96 18.87 -5.97
C GLY A 78 5.28 18.29 -6.48
N ALA A 79 6.37 19.06 -6.52
CA ALA A 79 7.70 18.50 -6.83
C ALA A 79 8.19 17.57 -5.71
N VAL A 80 8.00 17.96 -4.45
CA VAL A 80 8.32 17.12 -3.28
C VAL A 80 7.47 15.85 -3.26
N ALA A 81 6.15 15.97 -3.47
CA ALA A 81 5.26 14.81 -3.49
C ALA A 81 5.54 13.86 -4.66
N ARG A 82 5.89 14.37 -5.84
CA ARG A 82 6.38 13.54 -6.97
C ARG A 82 7.68 12.83 -6.63
N GLY A 83 8.64 13.52 -6.00
CA GLY A 83 9.90 12.92 -5.56
C GLY A 83 9.70 11.80 -4.54
N ALA A 84 8.85 12.02 -3.54
CA ALA A 84 8.49 11.00 -2.56
C ALA A 84 7.71 9.84 -3.19
N GLY A 85 6.82 10.12 -4.15
CA GLY A 85 6.13 9.11 -4.95
C GLY A 85 7.09 8.22 -5.74
N ALA A 86 8.04 8.82 -6.46
CA ALA A 86 9.08 8.09 -7.18
C ALA A 86 9.97 7.26 -6.24
N GLY A 87 10.27 7.78 -5.04
CA GLY A 87 10.99 7.04 -4.01
C GLY A 87 10.23 5.82 -3.52
N PHE A 88 8.92 5.93 -3.30
CA PHE A 88 8.05 4.81 -2.96
C PHE A 88 7.98 3.78 -4.10
N GLU A 89 7.74 4.22 -5.33
CA GLU A 89 7.69 3.36 -6.52
C GLU A 89 9.01 2.60 -6.72
N ALA A 90 10.16 3.26 -6.52
CA ALA A 90 11.46 2.63 -6.56
C ALA A 90 11.62 1.55 -5.47
N ARG A 91 11.17 1.82 -4.24
CA ARG A 91 11.19 0.82 -3.16
C ARG A 91 10.26 -0.36 -3.45
N VAL A 92 9.05 -0.12 -3.95
CA VAL A 92 8.13 -1.19 -4.35
C VAL A 92 8.76 -2.03 -5.45
N SER A 93 9.34 -1.39 -6.48
CA SER A 93 10.02 -2.12 -7.56
C SER A 93 11.25 -2.89 -7.07
N GLN A 94 12.00 -2.37 -6.09
CA GLN A 94 13.17 -3.06 -5.52
C GLN A 94 12.75 -4.25 -4.64
N GLY A 95 11.75 -4.08 -3.77
CA GLY A 95 11.30 -5.12 -2.84
C GLY A 95 10.46 -6.21 -3.50
N THR A 96 9.50 -5.83 -4.35
CA THR A 96 8.57 -6.77 -4.99
C THR A 96 9.03 -7.21 -6.39
N GLY A 97 9.80 -6.36 -7.08
CA GLY A 97 10.04 -6.53 -8.50
C GLY A 97 8.77 -6.40 -9.34
N LEU A 98 7.67 -5.81 -8.86
CA LEU A 98 6.43 -5.65 -9.61
C LEU A 98 6.24 -4.18 -10.04
N PRO A 99 5.74 -3.92 -11.26
CA PRO A 99 5.51 -2.56 -11.74
C PRO A 99 4.22 -1.96 -11.17
N LEU A 100 4.22 -0.64 -10.93
CA LEU A 100 3.05 0.16 -10.53
C LEU A 100 2.61 1.06 -11.69
N PRO A 101 1.30 1.15 -12.00
CA PRO A 101 0.79 2.01 -13.07
C PRO A 101 0.91 3.47 -12.64
N GLU A 102 1.17 4.38 -13.58
CA GLU A 102 1.29 5.81 -13.26
C GLU A 102 0.01 6.42 -12.66
N SER A 103 0.18 7.58 -12.02
CA SER A 103 -0.91 8.41 -11.49
C SER A 103 -1.78 7.70 -10.45
N TRP A 104 -1.24 6.69 -9.77
CA TRP A 104 -1.95 6.00 -8.70
C TRP A 104 -2.27 6.94 -7.53
N SER A 105 -3.46 6.77 -6.94
CA SER A 105 -3.92 7.48 -5.74
C SER A 105 -3.76 6.65 -4.48
N ILE A 106 -3.82 5.32 -4.58
CA ILE A 106 -3.53 4.39 -3.49
C ILE A 106 -2.64 3.31 -4.06
N ALA A 107 -1.59 2.95 -3.34
CA ALA A 107 -0.77 1.80 -3.66
C ALA A 107 -0.43 1.02 -2.38
N THR A 108 -0.55 -0.29 -2.40
CA THR A 108 -0.02 -1.18 -1.36
C THR A 108 0.86 -2.24 -1.99
N ALA A 109 1.83 -2.73 -1.24
CA ALA A 109 2.82 -3.68 -1.70
C ALA A 109 3.17 -4.64 -0.57
N LYS A 110 3.27 -5.92 -0.92
CA LYS A 110 3.65 -7.01 -0.01
C LYS A 110 4.75 -7.82 -0.65
N ASN A 111 5.79 -8.14 0.11
CA ASN A 111 6.78 -9.13 -0.25
C ASN A 111 7.06 -10.01 0.97
N SER A 112 6.32 -11.10 1.09
CA SER A 112 6.47 -12.09 2.17
C SER A 112 7.05 -13.41 1.63
N PRO A 113 7.32 -14.40 2.48
CA PRO A 113 7.72 -15.73 2.04
C PRO A 113 6.66 -16.45 1.18
N PHE A 114 5.39 -16.02 1.24
CA PHE A 114 4.26 -16.71 0.61
C PHE A 114 3.71 -16.00 -0.62
N ILE A 115 3.85 -14.67 -0.67
CA ILE A 115 3.32 -13.87 -1.76
C ILE A 115 4.18 -12.64 -2.01
N THR A 116 4.26 -12.25 -3.27
CA THR A 116 4.64 -10.90 -3.65
C THR A 116 3.45 -10.27 -4.35
N SER A 117 2.94 -9.14 -3.87
CA SER A 117 1.77 -8.49 -4.44
C SER A 117 1.91 -6.97 -4.46
N VAL A 118 1.24 -6.36 -5.43
CA VAL A 118 0.97 -4.93 -5.48
C VAL A 118 -0.50 -4.71 -5.78
N TYR A 119 -1.09 -3.73 -5.09
CA TYR A 119 -2.43 -3.23 -5.35
C TYR A 119 -2.31 -1.74 -5.65
N ALA A 120 -2.97 -1.25 -6.70
CA ALA A 120 -2.96 0.15 -7.05
C ALA A 120 -4.33 0.61 -7.54
N GLU A 121 -4.74 1.81 -7.13
CA GLU A 121 -5.89 2.51 -7.70
C GLU A 121 -5.39 3.67 -8.55
N THR A 122 -5.81 3.76 -9.81
CA THR A 122 -5.37 4.80 -10.74
C THR A 122 -6.55 5.35 -11.55
N PRO A 123 -6.61 6.65 -11.86
CA PRO A 123 -7.66 7.23 -12.70
C PRO A 123 -7.53 6.81 -14.17
N ARG A 124 -6.41 6.18 -14.57
CA ARG A 124 -6.17 5.70 -15.93
C ARG A 124 -7.25 4.69 -16.34
N ASP A 125 -7.56 4.64 -17.63
CA ASP A 125 -8.52 3.69 -18.16
C ASP A 125 -7.99 2.25 -18.11
N LEU A 126 -8.90 1.28 -18.15
CA LEU A 126 -8.56 -0.14 -18.03
C LEU A 126 -7.63 -0.62 -19.16
N ALA A 127 -7.82 -0.13 -20.38
CA ALA A 127 -7.01 -0.54 -21.53
C ALA A 127 -5.58 -0.02 -21.45
N ALA A 128 -5.39 1.22 -20.97
CA ALA A 128 -4.09 1.81 -20.71
C ALA A 128 -3.34 1.06 -19.60
N VAL A 129 -4.01 0.74 -18.49
CA VAL A 129 -3.41 -0.04 -17.40
C VAL A 129 -3.05 -1.45 -17.87
N LEU A 130 -3.92 -2.11 -18.65
CA LEU A 130 -3.62 -3.41 -19.24
C LEU A 130 -2.42 -3.36 -20.20
N GLY A 131 -2.39 -2.36 -21.09
CA GLY A 131 -1.29 -2.15 -22.02
C GLY A 131 0.05 -1.92 -21.30
N PHE A 132 0.02 -1.15 -20.21
CA PHE A 132 1.17 -0.96 -19.32
C PHE A 132 1.70 -2.29 -18.76
N TYR A 133 0.84 -3.10 -18.14
CA TYR A 133 1.27 -4.39 -17.58
C TYR A 133 1.76 -5.35 -18.67
N ARG A 134 1.10 -5.44 -19.82
CA ARG A 134 1.59 -6.26 -20.93
C ARG A 134 2.98 -5.85 -21.40
N ALA A 135 3.25 -4.55 -21.50
CA ALA A 135 4.58 -4.05 -21.86
C ALA A 135 5.63 -4.36 -20.77
N GLU A 136 5.34 -4.05 -19.50
CA GLU A 136 6.29 -4.23 -18.39
C GLU A 136 6.56 -5.70 -18.05
N LEU A 137 5.53 -6.54 -18.11
CA LEU A 137 5.65 -7.97 -17.86
C LEU A 137 6.22 -8.71 -19.07
N GLY A 138 5.90 -8.26 -20.30
CA GLY A 138 6.50 -8.78 -21.53
C GLY A 138 8.01 -8.56 -21.60
N LYS A 139 8.52 -7.38 -21.17
CA LYS A 139 9.96 -7.11 -21.02
C LYS A 139 10.68 -8.11 -20.09
N ARG A 140 9.94 -8.76 -19.19
CA ARG A 140 10.44 -9.75 -18.23
C ARG A 140 10.29 -11.19 -18.74
N GLY A 141 9.84 -11.37 -19.99
CA GLY A 141 9.61 -12.67 -20.62
C GLY A 141 8.38 -13.41 -20.07
N TRP A 142 7.44 -12.71 -19.45
CA TRP A 142 6.24 -13.35 -18.89
C TRP A 142 5.20 -13.58 -19.99
N ILE A 143 4.63 -14.79 -20.01
CA ILE A 143 3.71 -15.24 -21.07
C ILE A 143 2.29 -15.23 -20.53
N GLU A 144 1.40 -14.52 -21.22
CA GLU A 144 -0.04 -14.48 -20.97
C GLU A 144 -0.66 -15.83 -21.36
N THR A 145 -1.39 -16.46 -20.42
CA THR A 145 -1.89 -17.84 -20.60
C THR A 145 -3.41 -17.96 -20.61
N VAL A 146 -4.12 -17.15 -19.82
CA VAL A 146 -5.58 -17.17 -19.76
C VAL A 146 -6.10 -15.75 -19.69
N VAL A 147 -7.12 -15.47 -20.49
CA VAL A 147 -7.90 -14.22 -20.47
C VAL A 147 -9.35 -14.63 -20.24
N GLU A 148 -9.94 -14.23 -19.12
CA GLU A 148 -11.38 -14.37 -18.97
C GLU A 148 -12.07 -13.40 -19.95
N PRO A 149 -12.99 -13.86 -20.82
CA PRO A 149 -13.50 -13.05 -21.93
C PRO A 149 -14.26 -11.79 -21.49
N ASP A 150 -14.74 -11.77 -20.25
CA ASP A 150 -15.59 -10.69 -19.72
C ASP A 150 -14.94 -9.92 -18.55
N ARG A 151 -13.71 -10.29 -18.13
CA ARG A 151 -12.97 -9.67 -17.03
C ARG A 151 -11.47 -9.69 -17.30
N ALA A 152 -10.77 -8.61 -16.97
CA ALA A 152 -9.31 -8.51 -17.07
C ALA A 152 -8.60 -9.25 -15.93
N VAL A 153 -8.99 -10.51 -15.71
CA VAL A 153 -8.21 -11.47 -14.92
C VAL A 153 -7.32 -12.22 -15.90
N ILE A 154 -6.02 -11.98 -15.76
CA ILE A 154 -4.99 -12.48 -16.67
C ILE A 154 -3.96 -13.24 -15.85
N THR A 155 -3.69 -14.47 -16.26
CA THR A 155 -2.63 -15.28 -15.66
C THR A 155 -1.36 -15.23 -16.49
N PHE A 156 -0.22 -15.08 -15.81
CA PHE A 156 1.09 -15.20 -16.44
C PHE A 156 1.87 -16.37 -15.86
N THR A 157 2.61 -17.06 -16.73
CA THR A 157 3.57 -18.08 -16.31
C THR A 157 4.95 -17.46 -16.13
N THR A 158 5.60 -17.73 -14.98
CA THR A 158 6.96 -17.29 -14.70
C THR A 158 7.77 -18.43 -14.08
N PRO A 159 9.11 -18.41 -14.17
CA PRO A 159 9.96 -19.38 -13.46
C PRO A 159 9.79 -19.35 -11.93
N ARG A 160 9.25 -18.25 -11.38
CA ARG A 160 9.08 -18.04 -9.93
C ARG A 160 7.72 -18.48 -9.41
N GLY A 161 6.78 -18.84 -10.28
CA GLY A 161 5.43 -19.25 -9.90
C GLY A 161 4.34 -18.57 -10.74
N PRO A 162 3.07 -18.94 -10.47
CA PRO A 162 1.92 -18.37 -11.15
C PRO A 162 1.73 -16.91 -10.73
N VAL A 163 1.49 -16.07 -11.71
CA VAL A 163 1.16 -14.66 -11.53
C VAL A 163 -0.28 -14.44 -11.93
N LEU A 164 -0.99 -13.67 -11.11
CA LEU A 164 -2.34 -13.22 -11.38
C LEU A 164 -2.34 -11.69 -11.47
N LEU A 165 -2.80 -11.17 -12.61
CA LEU A 165 -3.18 -9.78 -12.78
C LEU A 165 -4.70 -9.70 -12.81
N ARG A 166 -5.31 -8.99 -11.86
CA ARG A 166 -6.73 -8.68 -11.85
C ARG A 166 -6.90 -7.17 -12.01
N LEU A 167 -7.59 -6.77 -13.08
CA LEU A 167 -8.00 -5.39 -13.31
C LEU A 167 -9.52 -5.26 -13.20
N SER A 168 -9.98 -4.25 -12.50
CA SER A 168 -11.41 -3.93 -12.41
C SER A 168 -11.64 -2.42 -12.52
N ARG A 169 -12.80 -2.05 -13.06
CA ARG A 169 -13.24 -0.65 -13.09
C ARG A 169 -14.15 -0.40 -11.90
N GLN A 170 -13.89 0.66 -11.16
CA GLN A 170 -14.72 1.12 -10.06
C GLN A 170 -14.80 2.64 -10.13
N ASN A 171 -16.01 3.17 -10.32
CA ASN A 171 -16.24 4.60 -10.53
C ASN A 171 -15.35 5.12 -11.70
N ASP A 172 -14.58 6.17 -11.44
CA ASP A 172 -13.63 6.81 -12.34
C ASP A 172 -12.22 6.18 -12.31
N ARG A 173 -12.02 5.10 -11.55
CA ARG A 173 -10.71 4.48 -11.33
C ARG A 173 -10.64 3.05 -11.86
N THR A 174 -9.43 2.67 -12.25
CA THR A 174 -9.04 1.29 -12.50
C THR A 174 -8.26 0.80 -11.29
N ILE A 175 -8.69 -0.32 -10.74
CA ILE A 175 -8.00 -1.05 -9.70
C ILE A 175 -7.13 -2.09 -10.39
N ALA A 176 -5.84 -2.06 -10.10
CA ALA A 176 -4.88 -3.03 -10.56
C ALA A 176 -4.36 -3.84 -9.39
N GLU A 177 -4.45 -5.15 -9.51
CA GLU A 177 -3.92 -6.08 -8.53
C GLU A 177 -3.03 -7.09 -9.23
N LEU A 178 -1.76 -7.08 -8.89
CA LEU A 178 -0.77 -8.01 -9.43
C LEU A 178 -0.19 -8.82 -8.28
N SER A 179 -0.29 -10.15 -8.36
CA SER A 179 0.23 -11.05 -7.33
C SER A 179 1.01 -12.21 -7.94
N LEU A 180 2.08 -12.60 -7.25
CA LEU A 180 2.92 -13.75 -7.53
C LEU A 180 2.91 -14.64 -6.27
N ARG A 181 2.33 -15.83 -6.38
CA ARG A 181 2.30 -16.78 -5.27
C ARG A 181 3.61 -17.56 -5.20
N LYS A 182 4.17 -17.68 -4.00
CA LYS A 182 5.41 -18.42 -3.73
C LYS A 182 5.10 -19.79 -3.11
N PRO A 183 5.97 -20.79 -3.28
CA PRO A 183 5.73 -22.16 -2.80
C PRO A 183 5.85 -22.36 -1.27
N GLY A 184 5.90 -21.29 -0.46
CA GLY A 184 6.06 -21.38 0.99
C GLY A 184 4.81 -21.89 1.73
N ILE A 185 5.02 -22.46 2.92
CA ILE A 185 3.95 -22.94 3.81
C ILE A 185 3.55 -21.80 4.74
N ALA A 186 2.39 -21.19 4.48
CA ALA A 186 1.84 -20.17 5.34
C ALA A 186 1.29 -20.75 6.66
N ASN A 187 1.36 -19.95 7.73
CA ASN A 187 0.73 -20.28 9.00
C ASN A 187 -0.80 -20.48 8.84
N ALA A 188 -1.37 -21.39 9.62
CA ALA A 188 -2.81 -21.71 9.57
C ALA A 188 -3.70 -20.47 9.83
N GLY A 189 -3.22 -19.52 10.64
CA GLY A 189 -3.87 -18.23 10.89
C GLY A 189 -4.05 -17.40 9.62
N LEU A 190 -3.16 -17.54 8.65
CA LEU A 190 -3.22 -16.82 7.37
C LEU A 190 -4.06 -17.58 6.33
N LEU A 191 -4.00 -18.91 6.30
CA LEU A 191 -4.67 -19.73 5.27
C LEU A 191 -6.21 -19.60 5.31
N PRO A 192 -6.86 -19.25 4.19
CA PRO A 192 -8.32 -19.20 4.12
C PRO A 192 -8.88 -20.63 4.16
N ARG A 193 -10.17 -20.75 4.53
CA ARG A 193 -10.86 -22.04 4.43
C ARG A 193 -10.95 -22.46 2.95
N PRO A 194 -10.94 -23.77 2.63
CA PRO A 194 -11.05 -24.23 1.26
C PRO A 194 -12.24 -23.59 0.53
N ARG A 195 -11.99 -23.07 -0.68
CA ARG A 195 -12.98 -22.38 -1.53
C ARG A 195 -13.55 -21.07 -0.96
N GLN A 196 -12.95 -20.52 0.09
CA GLN A 196 -13.30 -19.22 0.63
C GLN A 196 -12.14 -18.23 0.49
N ALA A 197 -12.46 -16.94 0.59
CA ALA A 197 -11.53 -15.88 0.89
C ALA A 197 -11.48 -15.64 2.40
N LYS A 198 -10.39 -15.05 2.89
CA LYS A 198 -10.28 -14.53 4.25
C LYS A 198 -9.98 -13.04 4.21
N LEU A 199 -10.75 -12.25 4.96
CA LEU A 199 -10.44 -10.86 5.27
C LEU A 199 -9.91 -10.77 6.70
N MET A 200 -8.87 -9.98 6.90
CA MET A 200 -8.24 -9.69 8.17
C MET A 200 -8.27 -8.18 8.36
N LEU A 201 -8.94 -7.70 9.40
CA LEU A 201 -9.26 -6.29 9.59
C LEU A 201 -8.34 -5.65 10.62
N GLY A 202 -7.82 -4.47 10.29
CA GLY A 202 -6.96 -3.69 11.16
C GLY A 202 -7.24 -2.20 11.13
N ASN A 203 -6.67 -1.49 12.08
CA ASN A 203 -6.74 -0.04 12.16
C ASN A 203 -5.34 0.50 12.49
N GLU A 204 -4.78 1.29 11.58
CA GLU A 204 -3.50 1.99 11.74
C GLU A 204 -3.71 3.45 12.16
N SER A 205 -4.95 3.93 12.18
CA SER A 205 -5.27 5.29 12.63
C SER A 205 -5.22 5.44 14.15
N ASP A 206 -4.96 6.67 14.58
CA ASP A 206 -4.99 7.10 15.99
C ASP A 206 -6.42 7.14 16.58
N GLU A 207 -7.44 6.94 15.74
CA GLU A 207 -8.84 7.05 16.09
C GLU A 207 -9.54 5.68 16.02
N GLY A 208 -10.73 5.56 16.62
CA GLY A 208 -11.57 4.39 16.42
C GLY A 208 -12.02 4.24 14.97
N ALA A 209 -12.19 3.02 14.49
CA ALA A 209 -12.65 2.73 13.14
C ALA A 209 -13.74 1.66 13.11
N VAL A 210 -14.63 1.77 12.13
CA VAL A 210 -15.67 0.80 11.86
C VAL A 210 -15.53 0.32 10.42
N ILE A 211 -15.33 -0.98 10.24
CA ILE A 211 -15.32 -1.62 8.93
C ILE A 211 -16.58 -2.48 8.81
N THR A 212 -17.36 -2.24 7.76
CA THR A 212 -18.54 -3.04 7.42
C THR A 212 -18.31 -3.77 6.10
N VAL A 213 -18.49 -5.09 6.09
CA VAL A 213 -18.41 -5.95 4.91
C VAL A 213 -19.39 -7.11 5.03
N ALA A 214 -20.14 -7.41 3.97
CA ALA A 214 -21.13 -8.49 3.95
C ALA A 214 -22.10 -8.45 5.17
N ASP A 215 -22.62 -7.25 5.48
CA ASP A 215 -23.47 -6.94 6.63
C ASP A 215 -22.85 -7.19 8.02
N GLN A 216 -21.58 -7.59 8.08
CA GLN A 216 -20.81 -7.69 9.31
C GLN A 216 -20.14 -6.36 9.61
N THR A 217 -20.41 -5.81 10.78
CA THR A 217 -19.84 -4.54 11.24
C THR A 217 -18.87 -4.79 12.38
N ILE A 218 -17.59 -4.52 12.13
CA ILE A 218 -16.51 -4.73 13.08
C ILE A 218 -16.01 -3.37 13.57
N LYS A 219 -16.03 -3.18 14.89
CA LYS A 219 -15.46 -2.00 15.55
C LYS A 219 -14.01 -2.30 15.94
N LEU A 220 -13.14 -1.36 15.63
CA LEU A 220 -11.71 -1.43 15.82
C LEU A 220 -11.31 -0.24 16.69
N ALA A 221 -10.63 -0.50 17.81
CA ALA A 221 -9.98 0.57 18.55
C ALA A 221 -8.84 1.18 17.72
N ALA A 222 -8.36 2.36 18.11
CA ALA A 222 -7.11 2.90 17.58
C ALA A 222 -5.99 1.85 17.67
N HIS A 223 -5.18 1.74 16.62
CA HIS A 223 -4.07 0.77 16.52
C HIS A 223 -4.45 -0.73 16.61
N ALA A 224 -5.74 -1.08 16.57
CA ALA A 224 -6.17 -2.47 16.67
C ALA A 224 -5.72 -3.27 15.44
N GLY A 225 -4.76 -4.18 15.61
CA GLY A 225 -4.23 -5.00 14.51
C GLY A 225 -3.41 -4.20 13.50
N GLU A 226 -2.86 -3.03 13.85
CA GLU A 226 -2.04 -2.19 12.96
C GLU A 226 -0.86 -2.97 12.34
N ASN A 227 -0.33 -3.95 13.07
CA ASN A 227 0.80 -4.76 12.65
C ASN A 227 0.39 -6.02 11.87
N LEU A 228 -0.91 -6.25 11.60
CA LEU A 228 -1.40 -7.50 10.97
C LEU A 228 -0.72 -7.81 9.65
N THR A 229 -0.24 -6.77 8.97
CA THR A 229 0.42 -6.86 7.69
C THR A 229 1.92 -7.05 7.77
N ASN A 230 2.54 -6.91 8.93
CA ASN A 230 4.00 -6.87 9.04
C ASN A 230 4.64 -8.26 8.99
N SER A 231 3.89 -9.29 9.37
CA SER A 231 4.30 -10.70 9.29
C SER A 231 3.09 -11.61 9.41
N ASP A 232 3.24 -12.87 9.00
CA ASP A 232 2.23 -13.91 9.24
C ASP A 232 2.03 -14.25 10.73
N GLY A 233 3.06 -14.07 11.56
CA GLY A 233 2.95 -14.14 13.02
C GLY A 233 2.03 -13.05 13.58
N ALA A 234 2.25 -11.79 13.20
CA ALA A 234 1.39 -10.67 13.61
C ALA A 234 -0.05 -10.84 13.09
N ALA A 235 -0.22 -11.35 11.87
CA ALA A 235 -1.52 -11.71 11.33
C ALA A 235 -2.22 -12.79 12.18
N ALA A 236 -1.48 -13.77 12.70
CA ALA A 236 -2.06 -14.84 13.53
C ALA A 236 -2.55 -14.33 14.90
N GLU A 237 -1.91 -13.30 15.44
CA GLU A 237 -2.21 -12.74 16.77
C GLU A 237 -3.50 -11.92 16.82
N ILE A 238 -4.03 -11.45 15.68
CA ILE A 238 -5.27 -10.68 15.70
C ILE A 238 -6.44 -11.56 16.17
N PRO A 239 -7.36 -11.04 17.00
CA PRO A 239 -8.59 -11.70 17.40
C PRO A 239 -9.40 -12.29 16.23
N ASP A 240 -10.08 -13.42 16.46
CA ASP A 240 -10.94 -14.04 15.46
C ASP A 240 -12.13 -13.16 15.06
N SER A 241 -12.55 -12.21 15.92
CA SER A 241 -13.55 -11.19 15.58
C SER A 241 -13.10 -10.24 14.48
N GLN A 242 -11.79 -10.16 14.19
CA GLN A 242 -11.21 -9.39 13.09
C GLN A 242 -10.91 -10.25 11.85
N LYS A 243 -11.27 -11.55 11.87
CA LYS A 243 -11.06 -12.49 10.76
C LYS A 243 -12.40 -12.92 10.19
N ILE A 244 -12.66 -12.56 8.93
CA ILE A 244 -13.92 -12.88 8.26
C ILE A 244 -13.66 -13.86 7.12
N GLY A 245 -14.36 -14.99 7.12
CA GLY A 245 -14.41 -15.90 5.98
C GLY A 245 -15.56 -15.52 5.04
N LEU A 246 -15.27 -15.38 3.74
CA LEU A 246 -16.27 -15.02 2.73
C LEU A 246 -16.23 -16.02 1.56
N PRO A 247 -17.36 -16.32 0.91
CA PRO A 247 -17.31 -16.94 -0.40
C PRO A 247 -16.63 -15.99 -1.42
N PRO A 248 -16.15 -16.51 -2.57
CA PRO A 248 -15.65 -15.67 -3.65
C PRO A 248 -16.78 -14.76 -4.19
N GLY A 249 -16.47 -13.50 -4.45
CA GLY A 249 -17.46 -12.54 -4.92
C GLY A 249 -17.04 -11.08 -4.76
N LYS A 250 -17.94 -10.19 -5.15
CA LYS A 250 -17.81 -8.75 -4.95
C LYS A 250 -18.59 -8.32 -3.72
N TYR A 251 -17.96 -7.54 -2.86
CA TYR A 251 -18.53 -7.07 -1.61
C TYR A 251 -18.39 -5.57 -1.48
N LYS A 252 -19.45 -4.89 -1.03
CA LYS A 252 -19.33 -3.50 -0.58
C LYS A 252 -18.63 -3.49 0.77
N VAL A 253 -17.48 -2.85 0.83
CA VAL A 253 -16.72 -2.58 2.06
C VAL A 253 -16.88 -1.11 2.40
N THR A 254 -17.28 -0.81 3.62
CA THR A 254 -17.39 0.57 4.13
C THR A 254 -16.44 0.76 5.28
N LEU A 255 -15.63 1.80 5.21
CA LEU A 255 -14.79 2.26 6.32
C LEU A 255 -15.36 3.56 6.85
N LYS A 256 -15.44 3.67 8.17
CA LYS A 256 -15.69 4.93 8.86
C LYS A 256 -14.71 5.05 10.01
N VAL A 257 -13.77 5.98 9.92
CA VAL A 257 -12.93 6.39 11.05
C VAL A 257 -13.67 7.46 11.84
N ASP A 258 -13.54 7.45 13.16
CA ASP A 258 -14.16 8.44 14.04
C ASP A 258 -13.70 9.86 13.65
N GLY A 259 -14.64 10.80 13.60
CA GLY A 259 -14.41 12.15 13.08
C GLY A 259 -14.33 12.27 11.55
N GLY A 260 -14.24 11.16 10.81
CA GLY A 260 -14.20 11.11 9.35
C GLY A 260 -15.54 10.82 8.67
N ALA A 261 -15.59 11.07 7.36
CA ALA A 261 -16.70 10.63 6.52
C ALA A 261 -16.61 9.12 6.25
N ALA A 262 -17.76 8.46 6.14
CA ALA A 262 -17.78 7.06 5.72
C ALA A 262 -17.46 6.95 4.22
N ALA A 263 -16.52 6.07 3.88
CA ALA A 263 -16.14 5.77 2.51
C ALA A 263 -16.50 4.31 2.18
N SER A 264 -17.20 4.10 1.07
CA SER A 264 -17.53 2.75 0.58
C SER A 264 -16.84 2.45 -0.74
N ARG A 265 -16.44 1.19 -0.93
CA ARG A 265 -15.96 0.67 -2.21
C ARG A 265 -16.41 -0.78 -2.40
N GLU A 266 -16.58 -1.20 -3.64
CA GLU A 266 -16.64 -2.63 -3.96
C GLU A 266 -15.25 -3.25 -3.87
N PHE A 267 -15.18 -4.46 -3.35
CA PHE A 267 -13.97 -5.23 -3.19
C PHE A 267 -14.22 -6.66 -3.66
N GLU A 268 -13.45 -7.11 -4.64
CA GLU A 268 -13.57 -8.45 -5.20
C GLU A 268 -12.56 -9.38 -4.53
N VAL A 269 -13.04 -10.54 -4.06
CA VAL A 269 -12.20 -11.60 -3.49
C VAL A 269 -12.44 -12.89 -4.24
N ALA A 270 -11.36 -13.65 -4.47
CA ALA A 270 -11.44 -14.98 -5.06
C ALA A 270 -11.21 -16.09 -4.02
N ALA A 271 -11.44 -17.34 -4.44
CA ALA A 271 -11.17 -18.48 -3.60
C ALA A 271 -9.67 -18.59 -3.28
N ASN A 272 -9.37 -18.99 -2.05
CA ASN A 272 -8.01 -19.23 -1.55
C ASN A 272 -7.13 -17.97 -1.47
N GLU A 273 -7.76 -16.80 -1.36
CA GLU A 273 -7.10 -15.51 -1.11
C GLU A 273 -7.21 -15.11 0.36
N THR A 274 -6.16 -14.47 0.89
CA THR A 274 -6.23 -13.75 2.17
C THR A 274 -5.85 -12.30 1.98
N TRP A 275 -6.68 -11.40 2.52
CA TRP A 275 -6.54 -9.96 2.41
C TRP A 275 -6.49 -9.30 3.78
N GLY A 276 -5.54 -8.40 3.96
CA GLY A 276 -5.54 -7.41 5.03
C GLY A 276 -6.27 -6.16 4.58
N LEU A 277 -7.24 -5.69 5.35
CA LEU A 277 -7.94 -4.43 5.13
C LEU A 277 -7.70 -3.52 6.34
N LEU A 278 -6.86 -2.51 6.17
CA LEU A 278 -6.48 -1.59 7.24
C LEU A 278 -7.16 -0.24 7.05
N ALA A 279 -7.69 0.31 8.13
CA ALA A 279 -8.00 1.74 8.17
C ALA A 279 -6.68 2.52 8.28
N GLY A 280 -6.29 3.21 7.21
CA GLY A 280 -5.11 4.06 7.18
C GLY A 280 -5.28 5.34 8.01
N THR A 281 -4.17 5.98 8.32
CA THR A 281 -4.11 7.22 9.13
C THR A 281 -4.82 8.43 8.49
N ASP A 282 -5.14 8.34 7.21
CA ASP A 282 -5.89 9.32 6.43
C ASP A 282 -7.39 9.00 6.30
N GLY A 283 -7.86 7.95 6.99
CA GLY A 283 -9.25 7.49 6.88
C GLY A 283 -9.53 6.72 5.60
N VAL A 284 -8.49 6.31 4.86
CA VAL A 284 -8.60 5.52 3.63
C VAL A 284 -8.40 4.04 3.95
N LEU A 285 -9.22 3.19 3.34
CA LEU A 285 -9.03 1.74 3.42
C LEU A 285 -7.81 1.34 2.57
N LEU A 286 -6.88 0.61 3.18
CA LEU A 286 -5.66 0.07 2.58
C LEU A 286 -5.82 -1.45 2.39
N PRO A 287 -6.18 -1.92 1.19
CA PRO A 287 -6.27 -3.35 0.90
C PRO A 287 -4.89 -3.90 0.60
N MET A 288 -4.56 -5.06 1.15
CA MET A 288 -3.30 -5.72 0.85
C MET A 288 -3.43 -7.23 0.77
N ARG A 289 -2.90 -7.81 -0.30
CA ARG A 289 -2.98 -9.25 -0.51
C ARG A 289 -1.88 -9.98 0.25
N LEU A 290 -2.29 -10.76 1.23
CA LEU A 290 -1.42 -11.49 2.15
C LEU A 290 -1.18 -12.93 1.72
N TYR A 291 -2.09 -13.52 0.92
CA TYR A 291 -1.99 -14.91 0.42
C TYR A 291 -2.81 -15.15 -0.86
#